data_AF-K0XK37-F1
#
_entry.id   AF-K0XK37-F1
#
_cell.length_a   1.000
_cell.length_b   1.000
_cell.length_c   1.000
_cell.angle_alpha   90.00
_cell.angle_beta   90.00
_cell.angle_gamma   90.00
#
_symmetry.space_group_name_H-M   'P 1'
#
loop_
_entity.id
_entity.type
_entity.pdbx_description
1 polymer ?
#
loop_
_entity_poly.entity_id
_entity_poly.type
_entity_poly.pdbx_seq_one_letter_code
_entity_poly.pdbx_strand_id
1 'polypeptide(L)'
;MKKSFIYLIPAIFLLAGCGKKISITINTNESTVAESSEKESVQETETKVQNDVEMLKAHVYNKIAGDGNTIPQLSVEGNEKLNDIVNKINNDWVGGYYPRINLTRTDTSVFSVLLATTVMNGSTDTKELLRGVNIDSNTGKELKIEDVLKDSAGLYDRIEKDNYLANEYGEDIEGFSEKLKTVLTNPDAFNLGANDKADLAWTLSSGCMMIYMTAKDEYTERIVSIPLEFAVYGEFFNEEILSLPKDYAFEIPTDKEVKIDLDGKIRTVKIEQDIDEYLMLQEINVTIDGEKSTYEEDASYGISKASVVKKGDNAYLYIELQYDNDYNSISIIDLNNKSEKLEISESFADTSLLNPDEFYLGDRIYTISTLGIEGRYTVGSKGMPKILENYYTITTPIQLTTKISIKAKKLDGINGKEVGDYDIPIGSVLVPVGTDKESFTDYTTSDGSLIRIPMGKASEYGFSIEGKNIEDVFDGTIFAG
;
A
#
# COMPACT_ATOMS: atom_id res chain seq x y z
N MET A 1 27.26 -3.39 42.58
CA MET A 1 28.05 -2.62 43.56
C MET A 1 29.52 -2.55 43.12
N LYS A 2 29.94 -1.46 42.48
CA LYS A 2 31.20 -0.72 42.71
C LYS A 2 31.33 0.35 41.62
N LYS A 3 31.26 1.60 42.08
CA LYS A 3 31.42 2.84 41.32
C LYS A 3 32.90 3.09 41.07
N SER A 4 33.23 3.75 39.96
CA SER A 4 34.15 4.90 40.00
C SER A 4 33.92 5.81 38.80
N PHE A 5 33.40 6.99 39.12
CA PHE A 5 33.45 8.22 38.35
C PHE A 5 34.85 8.83 38.49
N ILE A 6 35.43 9.34 37.41
CA ILE A 6 36.24 10.57 37.45
C ILE A 6 35.88 11.42 36.22
N TYR A 7 35.40 12.62 36.51
CA TYR A 7 35.21 13.75 35.61
C TYR A 7 36.55 14.45 35.30
N LEU A 8 36.69 15.01 34.10
CA LEU A 8 37.29 16.35 33.94
C LEU A 8 36.68 17.05 32.70
N ILE A 9 36.16 18.26 32.92
CA ILE A 9 35.57 19.18 31.94
C ILE A 9 36.59 20.32 31.63
N PRO A 10 36.28 21.40 30.88
CA PRO A 10 36.72 21.71 29.52
C PRO A 10 37.70 22.90 29.43
N ALA A 11 38.21 23.20 28.24
CA ALA A 11 38.76 24.53 27.94
C ALA A 11 38.28 25.03 26.57
N ILE A 12 37.57 26.15 26.63
CA ILE A 12 37.03 26.97 25.54
C ILE A 12 38.17 27.77 24.90
N PHE A 13 38.15 27.92 23.57
CA PHE A 13 38.64 29.13 22.91
C PHE A 13 37.73 29.50 21.72
N LEU A 14 37.03 30.63 21.89
CA LEU A 14 36.44 31.47 20.85
C LEU A 14 37.49 32.51 20.46
N LEU A 15 37.72 32.77 19.17
CA LEU A 15 38.08 34.09 18.66
C LEU A 15 37.68 34.23 17.18
N ALA A 16 37.05 35.36 16.88
CA ALA A 16 36.54 35.80 15.60
C ALA A 16 37.64 36.32 14.65
N GLY A 17 37.32 36.42 13.34
CA GLY A 17 38.15 37.13 12.36
C GLY A 17 37.43 37.34 11.02
N CYS A 18 37.22 38.62 10.67
CA CYS A 18 36.48 39.12 9.51
C CYS A 18 37.15 38.90 8.13
N GLY A 19 36.30 38.71 7.10
CA GLY A 19 36.24 39.57 5.91
C GLY A 19 37.15 39.28 4.70
N LYS A 20 36.53 38.96 3.55
CA LYS A 20 36.68 39.73 2.29
C LYS A 20 35.66 39.30 1.23
N LYS A 21 34.93 40.28 0.69
CA LYS A 21 34.13 40.21 -0.54
C LYS A 21 35.06 40.16 -1.76
N ILE A 22 34.70 39.37 -2.77
CA ILE A 22 35.16 39.56 -4.15
C ILE A 22 33.92 39.52 -5.05
N SER A 23 33.78 40.54 -5.89
CA SER A 23 32.74 40.74 -6.89
C SER A 23 33.42 40.90 -8.25
N ILE A 24 33.00 40.18 -9.30
CA ILE A 24 33.33 40.43 -10.72
C ILE A 24 32.12 39.90 -11.52
N THR A 25 31.18 40.75 -11.96
CA THR A 25 31.06 41.53 -13.22
C THR A 25 30.83 40.67 -14.49
N ILE A 26 29.63 40.87 -15.04
CA ILE A 26 29.05 40.33 -16.28
C ILE A 26 29.66 41.03 -17.51
N ASN A 27 29.78 40.32 -18.63
CA ASN A 27 29.92 40.94 -19.95
C ASN A 27 28.83 40.41 -20.91
N THR A 28 27.93 41.30 -21.29
CA THR A 28 27.03 41.22 -22.43
C THR A 28 27.71 41.81 -23.66
N ASN A 29 27.56 41.17 -24.82
CA ASN A 29 27.72 41.82 -26.11
C ASN A 29 26.70 41.24 -27.10
N GLU A 30 25.90 42.13 -27.69
CA GLU A 30 24.92 41.88 -28.75
C GLU A 30 25.50 42.15 -30.15
N SER A 31 24.74 41.66 -31.15
CA SER A 31 24.71 41.99 -32.60
C SER A 31 25.65 41.14 -33.49
N THR A 32 25.26 40.63 -34.67
CA THR A 32 24.30 41.05 -35.72
C THR A 32 23.78 39.87 -36.56
N VAL A 33 22.66 40.10 -37.27
CA VAL A 33 21.86 39.21 -38.16
C VAL A 33 22.51 38.93 -39.54
N ALA A 34 22.42 37.70 -40.08
CA ALA A 34 21.75 37.33 -41.36
C ALA A 34 22.24 35.98 -42.01
N GLU A 35 21.25 35.08 -42.19
CA GLU A 35 21.04 33.98 -43.17
C GLU A 35 22.18 33.09 -43.72
N SER A 36 22.09 31.78 -43.46
CA SER A 36 22.02 30.76 -44.53
C SER A 36 21.41 29.44 -44.02
N SER A 37 20.52 28.88 -44.82
CA SER A 37 19.74 27.65 -44.64
C SER A 37 20.59 26.37 -44.56
N GLU A 38 20.26 25.48 -43.62
CA GLU A 38 20.30 24.02 -43.84
C GLU A 38 19.50 23.29 -42.75
N LYS A 39 18.71 22.30 -43.17
CA LYS A 39 17.86 21.47 -42.32
C LYS A 39 18.72 20.45 -41.58
N GLU A 40 18.75 20.51 -40.26
CA GLU A 40 19.14 19.38 -39.42
C GLU A 40 18.04 19.08 -38.41
N SER A 41 17.64 17.81 -38.42
CA SER A 41 16.69 17.20 -37.49
C SER A 41 17.24 17.27 -36.08
N VAL A 42 16.65 18.11 -35.22
CA VAL A 42 16.92 18.07 -33.78
C VAL A 42 16.15 16.88 -33.23
N GLN A 43 16.88 15.79 -33.00
CA GLN A 43 16.50 14.76 -32.06
C GLN A 43 16.47 15.44 -30.69
N GLU A 44 15.28 15.63 -30.11
CA GLU A 44 15.13 16.09 -28.73
C GLU A 44 15.82 15.05 -27.83
N THR A 45 17.08 15.33 -27.51
CA THR A 45 17.75 14.67 -26.41
C THR A 45 17.28 15.41 -25.17
N GLU A 46 16.14 14.97 -24.63
CA GLU A 46 15.76 15.31 -23.26
C GLU A 46 16.94 14.94 -22.38
N THR A 47 17.63 15.95 -21.89
CA THR A 47 18.68 15.77 -20.91
C THR A 47 17.96 15.38 -19.63
N LYS A 48 17.87 14.07 -19.33
CA LYS A 48 17.32 13.55 -18.07
C LYS A 48 18.15 14.10 -16.92
N VAL A 49 17.70 15.21 -16.35
CA VAL A 49 18.05 15.58 -14.97
C VAL A 49 17.48 14.46 -14.12
N GLN A 50 18.36 13.74 -13.41
CA GLN A 50 17.95 12.73 -12.44
C GLN A 50 17.20 13.47 -11.33
N ASN A 51 15.88 13.59 -11.49
CA ASN A 51 15.01 14.11 -10.46
C ASN A 51 14.97 13.08 -9.33
N ASP A 52 14.99 13.57 -8.09
CA ASP A 52 14.78 12.73 -6.92
C ASP A 52 13.45 11.97 -7.10
N VAL A 53 13.46 10.66 -6.82
CA VAL A 53 12.24 9.83 -6.91
C VAL A 53 11.39 10.11 -5.67
N GLU A 54 10.12 10.46 -5.86
CA GLU A 54 9.20 10.79 -4.76
C GLU A 54 8.00 9.85 -4.76
N MET A 55 7.47 9.52 -3.58
CA MET A 55 6.25 8.75 -3.45
C MET A 55 5.05 9.54 -3.99
N LEU A 56 4.21 8.89 -4.80
CA LEU A 56 2.92 9.44 -5.21
C LEU A 56 1.85 9.10 -4.17
N LYS A 57 0.86 9.98 -4.04
CA LYS A 57 -0.31 9.74 -3.20
C LYS A 57 -1.34 8.93 -3.97
N ALA A 58 -1.39 7.62 -3.70
CA ALA A 58 -2.38 6.72 -4.24
C ALA A 58 -3.20 6.09 -3.11
N HIS A 59 -4.51 5.93 -3.34
CA HIS A 59 -5.43 5.35 -2.34
C HIS A 59 -6.45 4.46 -3.03
N VAL A 60 -6.57 3.23 -2.53
CA VAL A 60 -7.61 2.27 -2.84
C VAL A 60 -8.74 2.43 -1.83
N TYR A 61 -9.97 2.60 -2.32
CA TYR A 61 -11.16 2.78 -1.50
C TYR A 61 -12.33 1.98 -2.09
N ASN A 62 -13.33 1.66 -1.28
CA ASN A 62 -14.51 0.94 -1.74
C ASN A 62 -15.66 1.87 -2.10
N LYS A 63 -16.33 1.56 -3.21
CA LYS A 63 -17.57 2.21 -3.64
C LYS A 63 -18.72 1.22 -3.58
N ILE A 64 -19.88 1.65 -3.08
CA ILE A 64 -21.11 0.87 -3.09
C ILE A 64 -21.67 0.83 -4.52
N ALA A 65 -21.82 -0.35 -5.08
CA ALA A 65 -22.47 -0.61 -6.35
C ALA A 65 -24.00 -0.63 -6.20
N GLY A 66 -24.73 -0.51 -7.31
CA GLY A 66 -26.19 -0.42 -7.30
C GLY A 66 -26.92 -1.66 -6.75
N ASP A 67 -26.23 -2.80 -6.66
CA ASP A 67 -26.71 -4.06 -6.10
C ASP A 67 -26.36 -4.25 -4.61
N GLY A 68 -25.68 -3.26 -4.00
CA GLY A 68 -25.24 -3.28 -2.61
C GLY A 68 -23.84 -3.88 -2.38
N ASN A 69 -23.19 -4.44 -3.41
CA ASN A 69 -21.82 -4.93 -3.29
C ASN A 69 -20.82 -3.76 -3.24
N THR A 70 -19.65 -3.97 -2.63
CA THR A 70 -18.53 -3.03 -2.70
C THR A 70 -17.60 -3.38 -3.84
N ILE A 71 -17.20 -2.36 -4.59
CA ILE A 71 -16.22 -2.46 -5.67
C ILE A 71 -15.03 -1.57 -5.28
N PRO A 72 -13.79 -2.09 -5.23
CA PRO A 72 -12.63 -1.28 -4.96
C PRO A 72 -12.42 -0.29 -6.12
N GLN A 73 -11.87 0.86 -5.80
CA GLN A 73 -11.58 1.95 -6.72
C GLN A 73 -10.21 2.50 -6.35
N LEU A 74 -9.55 3.10 -7.32
CA LEU A 74 -8.23 3.67 -7.17
C LEU A 74 -8.27 5.17 -7.45
N SER A 75 -7.57 5.93 -6.62
CA SER A 75 -7.28 7.34 -6.86
C SER A 75 -5.78 7.58 -6.80
N VAL A 76 -5.32 8.54 -7.60
CA VAL A 76 -3.93 9.04 -7.57
C VAL A 76 -3.99 10.56 -7.62
N GLU A 77 -3.41 11.23 -6.63
CA GLU A 77 -3.40 12.69 -6.55
C GLU A 77 -2.14 13.28 -7.19
N GLY A 78 -2.30 14.43 -7.83
CA GLY A 78 -1.16 15.25 -8.29
C GLY A 78 -0.42 14.73 -9.52
N ASN A 79 -0.86 13.64 -10.16
CA ASN A 79 -0.26 13.13 -11.41
C ASN A 79 -1.32 12.88 -12.50
N GLU A 80 -1.56 13.90 -13.32
CA GLU A 80 -2.56 13.85 -14.41
C GLU A 80 -2.22 12.82 -15.49
N LYS A 81 -0.95 12.43 -15.64
CA LYS A 81 -0.52 11.45 -16.65
C LYS A 81 -1.05 10.05 -16.34
N LEU A 82 -1.43 9.78 -15.09
CA LEU A 82 -2.02 8.53 -14.66
C LEU A 82 -3.56 8.52 -14.75
N ASN A 83 -4.20 9.64 -15.08
CA ASN A 83 -5.66 9.73 -15.11
C ASN A 83 -6.31 8.71 -16.06
N ASP A 84 -5.75 8.54 -17.26
CA ASP A 84 -6.31 7.63 -18.26
C ASP A 84 -6.26 6.17 -17.80
N ILE A 85 -5.13 5.74 -17.22
CA ILE A 85 -4.99 4.37 -16.73
C ILE A 85 -5.84 4.13 -15.48
N VAL A 86 -5.91 5.09 -14.55
CA VAL A 86 -6.75 5.02 -13.36
C VAL A 86 -8.23 4.94 -13.75
N ASN A 87 -8.67 5.76 -14.70
CA ASN A 87 -10.03 5.70 -15.23
C ASN A 87 -10.32 4.33 -15.85
N LYS A 88 -9.37 3.74 -16.58
CA LYS A 88 -9.53 2.42 -17.18
C LYS A 88 -9.60 1.30 -16.14
N ILE A 89 -8.76 1.36 -15.10
CA ILE A 89 -8.83 0.45 -13.95
C ILE A 89 -10.23 0.50 -13.33
N ASN A 90 -10.67 1.70 -12.95
CA ASN A 90 -11.91 1.91 -12.20
C ASN A 90 -13.19 1.56 -12.97
N ASN A 91 -13.21 1.79 -14.28
CA ASN A 91 -14.43 1.65 -15.09
C ASN A 91 -14.47 0.37 -15.94
N ASP A 92 -13.33 -0.15 -16.38
CA ASP A 92 -13.28 -1.23 -17.38
C ASP A 92 -12.73 -2.54 -16.83
N TRP A 93 -11.82 -2.49 -15.85
CA TRP A 93 -11.05 -3.68 -15.43
C TRP A 93 -11.40 -4.18 -14.04
N VAL A 94 -11.95 -3.33 -13.20
CA VAL A 94 -12.40 -3.70 -11.87
C VAL A 94 -13.89 -4.00 -11.93
N GLY A 95 -14.23 -5.28 -11.97
CA GLY A 95 -15.59 -5.79 -12.02
C GLY A 95 -15.63 -7.32 -11.94
N GLY A 96 -16.81 -7.88 -11.64
CA GLY A 96 -16.99 -9.31 -11.39
C GLY A 96 -17.12 -9.66 -9.91
N TYR A 97 -16.98 -10.94 -9.57
CA TYR A 97 -17.01 -11.41 -8.18
C TYR A 97 -15.65 -11.16 -7.51
N TYR A 98 -15.65 -10.54 -6.34
CA TYR A 98 -14.47 -10.29 -5.49
C TYR A 98 -13.22 -9.71 -6.21
N PRO A 99 -13.35 -8.58 -6.92
CA PRO A 99 -12.18 -7.90 -7.48
C PRO A 99 -11.28 -7.31 -6.40
N ARG A 100 -9.97 -7.27 -6.65
CA ARG A 100 -8.93 -6.73 -5.75
C ARG A 100 -7.99 -5.82 -6.53
N ILE A 101 -7.62 -4.70 -5.91
CA ILE A 101 -6.60 -3.76 -6.41
C ILE A 101 -5.45 -3.76 -5.40
N ASN A 102 -4.29 -4.28 -5.78
CA ASN A 102 -3.09 -4.27 -4.95
C ASN A 102 -2.06 -3.32 -5.55
N LEU A 103 -1.88 -2.15 -4.93
CA LEU A 103 -0.78 -1.25 -5.30
C LEU A 103 0.55 -1.92 -4.90
N THR A 104 1.51 -1.96 -5.83
CA THR A 104 2.81 -2.62 -5.62
C THR A 104 3.98 -1.64 -5.66
N ARG A 105 3.83 -0.53 -6.39
CA ARG A 105 4.74 0.62 -6.37
C ARG A 105 4.06 1.87 -6.90
N THR A 106 4.23 3.00 -6.22
CA THR A 106 3.62 4.27 -6.62
C THR A 106 4.56 5.43 -6.33
N ASP A 107 5.44 5.72 -7.29
CA ASP A 107 6.39 6.82 -7.20
C ASP A 107 6.48 7.58 -8.52
N THR A 108 7.26 8.66 -8.56
CA THR A 108 7.42 9.51 -9.74
C THR A 108 8.06 8.80 -10.94
N SER A 109 8.65 7.62 -10.76
CA SER A 109 9.22 6.82 -11.85
C SER A 109 8.25 5.71 -12.30
N VAL A 110 7.62 5.02 -11.35
CA VAL A 110 6.82 3.82 -11.62
C VAL A 110 5.51 3.86 -10.87
N PHE A 111 4.43 3.59 -11.61
CA PHE A 111 3.13 3.23 -11.07
C PHE A 111 2.82 1.78 -11.46
N SER A 112 2.65 0.93 -10.47
CA SER A 112 2.51 -0.52 -10.62
C SER A 112 1.40 -1.08 -9.74
N VAL A 113 0.52 -1.89 -10.33
CA VAL A 113 -0.69 -2.43 -9.70
C VAL A 113 -0.93 -3.86 -10.15
N LEU A 114 -1.19 -4.75 -9.20
CA LEU A 114 -1.79 -6.06 -9.47
C LEU A 114 -3.30 -5.94 -9.34
N LEU A 115 -4.01 -6.28 -10.41
CA LEU A 115 -5.45 -6.53 -10.39
C LEU A 115 -5.69 -8.03 -10.38
N ALA A 116 -6.51 -8.48 -9.43
CA ALA A 116 -6.92 -9.88 -9.31
C ALA A 116 -8.43 -9.99 -9.13
N THR A 117 -9.05 -11.00 -9.74
CA THR A 117 -10.48 -11.27 -9.59
C THR A 117 -10.71 -12.76 -9.39
N THR A 118 -11.38 -13.12 -8.31
CA THR A 118 -11.79 -14.51 -8.03
C THR A 118 -13.14 -14.80 -8.68
N VAL A 119 -13.16 -15.68 -9.68
CA VAL A 119 -14.39 -16.11 -10.35
C VAL A 119 -14.85 -17.44 -9.77
N MET A 120 -16.12 -17.53 -9.37
CA MET A 120 -16.73 -18.77 -8.88
C MET A 120 -17.47 -19.50 -10.00
N ASN A 121 -17.11 -20.78 -10.22
CA ASN A 121 -17.74 -21.70 -11.17
C ASN A 121 -18.56 -22.79 -10.44
N GLY A 122 -19.54 -22.35 -9.65
CA GLY A 122 -20.29 -23.23 -8.74
C GLY A 122 -19.94 -22.92 -7.28
N SER A 123 -20.20 -23.87 -6.37
CA SER A 123 -20.05 -23.61 -4.92
C SER A 123 -18.60 -23.69 -4.43
N THR A 124 -17.72 -24.40 -5.12
CA THR A 124 -16.36 -24.70 -4.63
C THR A 124 -15.27 -24.52 -5.69
N ASP A 125 -15.59 -24.53 -6.98
CA ASP A 125 -14.61 -24.33 -8.06
C ASP A 125 -14.36 -22.83 -8.25
N THR A 126 -13.12 -22.39 -8.00
CA THR A 126 -12.71 -20.99 -8.12
C THR A 126 -11.55 -20.83 -9.09
N LYS A 127 -11.58 -19.73 -9.85
CA LYS A 127 -10.53 -19.34 -10.80
C LYS A 127 -9.99 -17.97 -10.42
N GLU A 128 -8.68 -17.77 -10.52
CA GLU A 128 -8.07 -16.45 -10.38
C GLU A 128 -7.78 -15.84 -11.75
N LEU A 129 -8.15 -14.57 -11.93
CA LEU A 129 -7.86 -13.79 -13.13
C LEU A 129 -6.89 -12.67 -12.76
N LEU A 130 -5.74 -12.62 -13.43
CA LEU A 130 -4.63 -11.72 -13.11
C LEU A 130 -4.38 -10.69 -14.23
N ARG A 131 -4.03 -9.47 -13.83
CA ARG A 131 -3.51 -8.40 -14.70
C ARG A 131 -2.50 -7.55 -13.93
N GLY A 132 -1.29 -7.39 -14.46
CA GLY A 132 -0.23 -6.57 -13.87
C GLY A 132 -0.02 -5.28 -14.64
N VAL A 133 -0.54 -4.17 -14.13
CA VAL A 133 -0.48 -2.85 -14.81
C VAL A 133 0.80 -2.13 -14.37
N ASN A 134 1.72 -1.89 -15.31
CA ASN A 134 2.99 -1.20 -15.06
C ASN A 134 3.10 0.02 -15.97
N ILE A 135 3.25 1.21 -15.38
CA ILE A 135 3.18 2.50 -16.08
C ILE A 135 4.37 3.36 -15.66
N ASP A 136 4.97 4.03 -16.63
CA ASP A 136 5.92 5.12 -16.38
C ASP A 136 5.14 6.34 -15.88
N SER A 137 5.31 6.68 -14.61
CA SER A 137 4.62 7.81 -13.96
C SER A 137 4.93 9.16 -14.61
N ASN A 138 6.04 9.30 -15.33
CA ASN A 138 6.41 10.51 -16.04
C ASN A 138 5.79 10.63 -17.43
N THR A 139 5.29 9.55 -18.03
CA THR A 139 4.73 9.61 -19.38
C THR A 139 3.31 9.11 -19.48
N GLY A 140 2.81 8.37 -18.48
CA GLY A 140 1.51 7.70 -18.50
C GLY A 140 1.47 6.49 -19.44
N LYS A 141 2.63 6.06 -19.98
CA LYS A 141 2.73 4.95 -20.93
C LYS A 141 3.04 3.64 -20.21
N GLU A 142 2.60 2.53 -20.81
CA GLU A 142 2.94 1.19 -20.34
C GLU A 142 4.46 0.97 -20.36
N LEU A 143 4.97 0.43 -19.25
CA LEU A 143 6.31 -0.13 -19.17
C LEU A 143 6.25 -1.58 -19.63
N LYS A 144 6.89 -1.87 -20.76
CA LYS A 144 7.13 -3.25 -21.20
C LYS A 144 8.34 -3.83 -20.49
N ILE A 145 8.50 -5.16 -20.55
CA ILE A 145 9.65 -5.83 -19.93
C ILE A 145 11.00 -5.31 -20.47
N GLU A 146 11.05 -4.85 -21.72
CA GLU A 146 12.23 -4.24 -22.36
C GLU A 146 12.56 -2.85 -21.83
N ASP A 147 11.58 -2.12 -21.27
CA ASP A 147 11.81 -0.86 -20.58
C ASP A 147 12.35 -1.10 -19.15
N VAL A 148 12.13 -2.30 -18.62
CA VAL A 148 12.49 -2.69 -17.24
C VAL A 148 13.85 -3.38 -17.17
N LEU A 149 14.10 -4.32 -18.10
CA LEU A 149 15.30 -5.15 -18.16
C LEU A 149 16.22 -4.70 -19.29
N LYS A 150 17.52 -4.58 -19.01
CA LYS A 150 18.53 -4.37 -20.06
C LYS A 150 19.08 -5.67 -20.67
N ASP A 151 18.90 -6.80 -19.98
CA ASP A 151 19.28 -8.13 -20.47
C ASP A 151 18.30 -9.20 -19.98
N SER A 152 17.16 -9.29 -20.65
CA SER A 152 16.09 -10.23 -20.29
C SER A 152 16.45 -11.70 -20.57
N ALA A 153 17.14 -11.96 -21.67
CA ALA A 153 17.58 -13.31 -22.03
C ALA A 153 18.64 -13.83 -21.05
N GLY A 154 19.62 -12.99 -20.70
CA GLY A 154 20.64 -13.34 -19.71
C GLY A 154 20.04 -13.58 -18.32
N LEU A 155 19.03 -12.81 -17.92
CA LEU A 155 18.30 -13.05 -16.66
C LEU A 155 17.60 -14.42 -16.68
N TYR A 156 16.87 -14.73 -17.75
CA TYR A 156 16.21 -16.03 -17.89
C TYR A 156 17.21 -17.19 -17.84
N ASP A 157 18.30 -17.11 -18.60
CA ASP A 157 19.37 -18.12 -18.60
C ASP A 157 20.01 -18.28 -17.21
N ARG A 158 20.18 -17.18 -16.46
CA ARG A 158 20.69 -17.20 -15.09
C ARG A 158 19.75 -17.94 -14.15
N ILE A 159 18.45 -17.64 -14.21
CA ILE A 159 17.43 -18.28 -13.36
C ILE A 159 17.33 -19.78 -13.65
N GLU A 160 17.26 -20.16 -14.93
CA GLU A 160 17.20 -21.57 -15.34
C GLU A 160 18.45 -22.34 -14.90
N LYS A 161 19.63 -21.72 -14.98
CA LYS A 161 20.88 -22.35 -14.52
C LYS A 161 20.89 -22.57 -13.00
N ASP A 162 20.40 -21.59 -12.24
CA ASP A 162 20.39 -21.67 -10.77
C ASP A 162 19.35 -22.69 -10.28
N ASN A 163 18.32 -23.01 -11.08
CA ASN A 163 17.21 -23.95 -10.78
C ASN A 163 16.43 -23.66 -9.49
N TYR A 164 16.77 -22.58 -8.78
CA TYR A 164 16.18 -22.26 -7.48
C TYR A 164 14.67 -22.08 -7.59
N LEU A 165 14.20 -21.22 -8.50
CA LEU A 165 12.76 -20.98 -8.63
C LEU A 165 11.99 -22.21 -9.12
N ALA A 166 12.58 -23.02 -10.01
CA ALA A 166 11.95 -24.26 -10.48
C ALA A 166 11.81 -25.28 -9.34
N ASN A 167 12.82 -25.40 -8.47
CA ASN A 167 12.76 -26.29 -7.31
C ASN A 167 11.77 -25.77 -6.25
N GLU A 168 11.67 -24.45 -6.07
CA GLU A 168 10.85 -23.86 -5.02
C GLU A 168 9.37 -23.71 -5.39
N TYR A 169 9.06 -23.53 -6.67
CA TYR A 169 7.70 -23.21 -7.15
C TYR A 169 7.21 -24.11 -8.29
N GLY A 170 8.10 -24.84 -8.96
CA GLY A 170 7.78 -25.49 -10.24
C GLY A 170 6.84 -26.70 -10.12
N GLU A 171 6.84 -27.41 -8.99
CA GLU A 171 5.97 -28.58 -8.78
C GLU A 171 4.49 -28.19 -8.69
N ASP A 172 4.20 -27.00 -8.14
CA ASP A 172 2.83 -26.52 -7.89
C ASP A 172 2.18 -25.84 -9.10
N ILE A 173 3.00 -25.44 -10.10
CA ILE A 173 2.56 -24.55 -11.17
C ILE A 173 2.68 -25.24 -12.53
N GLU A 174 1.52 -25.50 -13.15
CA GLU A 174 1.47 -26.04 -14.51
C GLU A 174 2.18 -25.11 -15.51
N GLY A 175 3.17 -25.65 -16.22
CA GLY A 175 3.91 -24.91 -17.24
C GLY A 175 4.83 -23.81 -16.69
N PHE A 176 5.29 -23.94 -15.43
CA PHE A 176 6.14 -22.95 -14.74
C PHE A 176 7.23 -22.33 -15.62
N SER A 177 8.13 -23.13 -16.21
CA SER A 177 9.26 -22.62 -17.00
C SER A 177 8.81 -21.84 -18.24
N GLU A 178 7.75 -22.29 -18.93
CA GLU A 178 7.21 -21.60 -20.10
C GLU A 178 6.54 -20.27 -19.72
N LYS A 179 5.82 -20.24 -18.58
CA LYS A 179 5.24 -19.01 -18.04
C LYS A 179 6.32 -18.01 -17.65
N LEU A 180 7.35 -18.45 -16.94
CA LEU A 180 8.49 -17.61 -16.55
C LEU A 180 9.20 -17.03 -17.79
N LYS A 181 9.50 -17.88 -18.77
CA LYS A 181 10.09 -17.46 -20.04
C LYS A 181 9.22 -16.45 -20.77
N THR A 182 7.90 -16.64 -20.77
CA THR A 182 6.94 -15.73 -21.41
C THR A 182 7.03 -14.33 -20.80
N VAL A 183 7.01 -14.21 -19.46
CA VAL A 183 7.16 -12.91 -18.78
C VAL A 183 8.44 -12.21 -19.20
N LEU A 184 9.57 -12.92 -19.11
CA LEU A 184 10.89 -12.31 -19.25
C LEU A 184 11.23 -12.00 -20.71
N THR A 185 10.82 -12.84 -21.66
CA THR A 185 11.35 -12.80 -23.03
C THR A 185 10.32 -12.51 -24.12
N ASN A 186 9.02 -12.43 -23.79
CA ASN A 186 7.96 -12.17 -24.76
C ASN A 186 7.09 -10.95 -24.36
N PRO A 187 7.57 -9.71 -24.54
CA PRO A 187 6.84 -8.49 -24.17
C PRO A 187 5.42 -8.41 -24.76
N ASP A 188 5.24 -8.88 -25.99
CA ASP A 188 3.96 -8.78 -26.70
C ASP A 188 2.92 -9.81 -26.23
N ALA A 189 3.28 -10.69 -25.29
CA ALA A 189 2.33 -11.55 -24.58
C ALA A 189 1.45 -10.77 -23.58
N PHE A 190 1.74 -9.49 -23.37
CA PHE A 190 0.99 -8.59 -22.49
C PHE A 190 0.53 -7.36 -23.27
N ASN A 191 -0.72 -6.96 -23.04
CA ASN A 191 -1.28 -5.72 -23.57
C ASN A 191 -1.93 -4.93 -22.43
N LEU A 192 -1.31 -3.81 -22.04
CA LEU A 192 -1.65 -3.07 -20.83
C LEU A 192 -1.73 -4.00 -19.62
N GLY A 193 -0.70 -4.84 -19.48
CA GLY A 193 -0.54 -5.75 -18.35
C GLY A 193 -1.37 -7.03 -18.34
N ALA A 194 -2.27 -7.24 -19.31
CA ALA A 194 -3.06 -8.48 -19.39
C ALA A 194 -2.46 -9.48 -20.37
N ASN A 195 -2.40 -10.74 -19.93
CA ASN A 195 -2.12 -11.89 -20.78
C ASN A 195 -3.43 -12.57 -21.25
N ASP A 196 -3.39 -13.24 -22.40
CA ASP A 196 -4.54 -13.93 -23.02
C ASP A 196 -5.28 -14.92 -22.10
N LYS A 197 -4.55 -15.60 -21.20
CA LYS A 197 -5.14 -16.60 -20.29
C LYS A 197 -5.55 -16.02 -18.93
N ALA A 198 -5.08 -14.80 -18.62
CA ALA A 198 -5.21 -14.14 -17.31
C ALA A 198 -4.71 -15.00 -16.13
N ASP A 199 -3.72 -15.87 -16.35
CA ASP A 199 -3.13 -16.76 -15.33
C ASP A 199 -1.67 -16.40 -15.01
N LEU A 200 -1.23 -15.26 -15.52
CA LEU A 200 0.14 -14.76 -15.49
C LEU A 200 0.13 -13.23 -15.46
N ALA A 201 0.82 -12.65 -14.49
CA ALA A 201 1.01 -11.20 -14.38
C ALA A 201 2.39 -10.90 -13.80
N TRP A 202 2.82 -9.65 -13.91
CA TRP A 202 4.03 -9.17 -13.24
C TRP A 202 3.84 -7.72 -12.80
N THR A 203 4.53 -7.34 -11.73
CA THR A 203 4.52 -5.97 -11.20
C THR A 203 5.90 -5.58 -10.71
N LEU A 204 6.12 -4.27 -10.56
CA LEU A 204 7.28 -3.73 -9.90
C LEU A 204 6.94 -3.34 -8.46
N SER A 205 7.80 -3.73 -7.53
CA SER A 205 7.82 -3.20 -6.16
C SER A 205 9.12 -2.42 -5.91
N SER A 206 9.31 -1.94 -4.69
CA SER A 206 10.56 -1.31 -4.28
C SER A 206 11.70 -2.33 -4.07
N GLY A 207 11.40 -3.60 -3.78
CA GLY A 207 12.42 -4.62 -3.48
C GLY A 207 12.64 -5.67 -4.58
N CYS A 208 11.68 -5.84 -5.49
CA CYS A 208 11.71 -6.88 -6.50
C CYS A 208 10.80 -6.55 -7.69
N MET A 209 10.99 -7.29 -8.80
CA MET A 209 9.91 -7.55 -9.74
C MET A 209 9.14 -8.77 -9.24
N MET A 210 7.85 -8.63 -8.98
CA MET A 210 7.00 -9.74 -8.55
C MET A 210 6.34 -10.37 -9.78
N ILE A 211 6.54 -11.67 -9.97
CA ILE A 211 5.82 -12.47 -10.96
C ILE A 211 4.68 -13.21 -10.25
N TYR A 212 3.47 -13.14 -10.81
CA TYR A 212 2.31 -13.84 -10.30
C TYR A 212 1.90 -14.92 -11.28
N MET A 213 1.75 -16.14 -10.77
CA MET A 213 1.21 -17.27 -11.51
C MET A 213 0.09 -17.90 -10.71
N THR A 214 -0.84 -18.54 -11.38
CA THR A 214 -1.83 -19.36 -10.68
C THR A 214 -1.36 -20.80 -10.50
N ALA A 215 -1.68 -21.38 -9.34
CA ALA A 215 -1.51 -22.80 -9.02
C ALA A 215 -2.87 -23.40 -8.66
N LYS A 216 -3.09 -24.67 -9.01
CA LYS A 216 -4.35 -25.38 -8.73
C LYS A 216 -4.19 -26.29 -7.53
N ASP A 217 -5.11 -26.12 -6.58
CA ASP A 217 -5.36 -27.08 -5.52
C ASP A 217 -6.57 -27.96 -5.89
N GLU A 218 -7.02 -28.86 -5.00
CA GLU A 218 -8.07 -29.85 -5.29
C GLU A 218 -9.40 -29.21 -5.74
N TYR A 219 -9.71 -28.02 -5.23
CA TYR A 219 -10.96 -27.31 -5.52
C TYR A 219 -10.78 -25.82 -5.87
N THR A 220 -9.60 -25.25 -5.65
CA THR A 220 -9.37 -23.80 -5.76
C THR A 220 -8.15 -23.49 -6.61
N GLU A 221 -8.15 -22.32 -7.22
CA GLU A 221 -6.95 -21.75 -7.83
C GLU A 221 -6.40 -20.66 -6.91
N ARG A 222 -5.10 -20.71 -6.60
CA ARG A 222 -4.42 -19.73 -5.75
C ARG A 222 -3.39 -18.94 -6.54
N ILE A 223 -3.11 -17.72 -6.08
CA ILE A 223 -2.04 -16.87 -6.63
C ILE A 223 -0.73 -17.25 -5.94
N VAL A 224 0.31 -17.51 -6.73
CA VAL A 224 1.69 -17.69 -6.26
C VAL A 224 2.50 -16.46 -6.63
N SER A 225 3.05 -15.79 -5.61
CA SER A 225 3.91 -14.60 -5.75
C SER A 225 5.37 -15.01 -5.74
N ILE A 226 6.06 -14.79 -6.86
CA ILE A 226 7.45 -15.20 -7.08
C ILE A 226 8.31 -13.93 -7.20
N PRO A 227 9.07 -13.56 -6.15
CA PRO A 227 9.90 -12.37 -6.19
C PRO A 227 11.17 -12.64 -7.00
N LEU A 228 11.47 -11.77 -7.97
CA LEU A 228 12.81 -11.62 -8.54
C LEU A 228 13.49 -10.46 -7.83
N GLU A 229 14.25 -10.76 -6.79
CA GLU A 229 14.78 -9.73 -5.88
C GLU A 229 15.86 -8.88 -6.55
N PHE A 230 15.77 -7.55 -6.41
CA PHE A 230 16.79 -6.65 -6.95
C PHE A 230 18.16 -6.86 -6.26
N ALA A 231 18.16 -7.31 -5.01
CA ALA A 231 19.37 -7.72 -4.29
C ALA A 231 20.15 -8.87 -4.97
N VAL A 232 19.47 -9.69 -5.77
CA VAL A 232 20.06 -10.86 -6.44
C VAL A 232 20.25 -10.61 -7.94
N TYR A 233 19.23 -10.03 -8.57
CA TYR A 233 19.14 -9.90 -10.03
C TYR A 233 19.24 -8.46 -10.52
N GLY A 234 19.48 -7.47 -9.66
CA GLY A 234 19.51 -6.04 -10.00
C GLY A 234 20.45 -5.70 -11.15
N GLU A 235 21.51 -6.48 -11.37
CA GLU A 235 22.42 -6.30 -12.50
C GLU A 235 21.76 -6.41 -13.88
N PHE A 236 20.59 -7.06 -13.98
CA PHE A 236 19.81 -7.21 -15.23
C PHE A 236 18.77 -6.10 -15.45
N PHE A 237 18.54 -5.24 -14.46
CA PHE A 237 17.54 -4.17 -14.50
C PHE A 237 18.15 -2.83 -14.96
N ASN A 238 17.28 -1.98 -15.50
CA ASN A 238 17.60 -0.58 -15.78
C ASN A 238 17.73 0.22 -14.47
N GLU A 239 18.73 1.12 -14.39
CA GLU A 239 19.02 1.90 -13.17
C GLU A 239 17.87 2.80 -12.73
N GLU A 240 17.07 3.29 -13.68
CA GLU A 240 15.89 4.10 -13.41
C GLU A 240 14.80 3.32 -12.65
N ILE A 241 14.69 2.01 -12.91
CA ILE A 241 13.77 1.12 -12.17
C ILE A 241 14.29 0.88 -10.75
N LEU A 242 15.61 0.75 -10.58
CA LEU A 242 16.22 0.51 -9.27
C LEU A 242 16.28 1.77 -8.39
N SER A 243 16.02 2.95 -8.97
CA SER A 243 15.98 4.20 -8.23
C SER A 243 14.69 4.28 -7.41
N LEU A 244 14.83 4.41 -6.10
CA LEU A 244 13.71 4.41 -5.15
C LEU A 244 13.60 5.77 -4.44
N PRO A 245 12.41 6.11 -3.94
CA PRO A 245 12.25 7.19 -2.98
C PRO A 245 13.10 6.98 -1.74
N LYS A 246 13.36 8.09 -1.02
CA LYS A 246 14.11 8.03 0.24
C LYS A 246 13.47 7.05 1.23
N ASP A 247 12.14 7.13 1.40
CA ASP A 247 11.37 6.29 2.30
C ASP A 247 10.37 5.49 1.47
N TYR A 248 10.31 4.18 1.69
CA TYR A 248 9.49 3.28 0.89
C TYR A 248 9.12 2.03 1.71
N ALA A 249 8.07 1.35 1.27
CA ALA A 249 7.69 0.06 1.77
C ALA A 249 7.22 -0.84 0.63
N PHE A 250 7.23 -2.15 0.87
CA PHE A 250 6.77 -3.14 -0.09
C PHE A 250 6.44 -4.46 0.63
N GLU A 251 5.49 -5.20 0.05
CA GLU A 251 5.08 -6.51 0.53
C GLU A 251 6.13 -7.58 0.18
N ILE A 252 6.29 -8.56 1.07
CA ILE A 252 7.14 -9.73 0.85
C ILE A 252 6.32 -11.02 1.05
N PRO A 253 6.59 -12.09 0.28
CA PRO A 253 5.95 -13.38 0.52
C PRO A 253 6.35 -13.97 1.88
N THR A 254 5.45 -14.75 2.45
CA THR A 254 5.72 -15.59 3.62
C THR A 254 6.32 -16.93 3.19
N ASP A 255 6.84 -17.70 4.14
CA ASP A 255 7.35 -19.08 4.02
C ASP A 255 8.64 -19.25 3.20
N LYS A 256 9.09 -18.20 2.52
CA LYS A 256 10.32 -18.17 1.73
C LYS A 256 11.30 -17.15 2.29
N GLU A 257 12.59 -17.43 2.17
CA GLU A 257 13.63 -16.44 2.47
C GLU A 257 13.70 -15.47 1.30
N VAL A 258 13.61 -14.17 1.60
CA VAL A 258 13.77 -13.10 0.62
C VAL A 258 15.04 -12.31 0.90
N LYS A 259 15.72 -11.91 -0.17
CA LYS A 259 16.88 -11.00 -0.11
C LYS A 259 16.47 -9.59 -0.47
N ILE A 260 16.79 -8.64 0.40
CA ILE A 260 16.36 -7.25 0.26
C ILE A 260 17.57 -6.35 0.27
N ASP A 261 17.62 -5.40 -0.67
CA ASP A 261 18.59 -4.31 -0.64
C ASP A 261 17.99 -3.09 0.06
N LEU A 262 18.62 -2.65 1.14
CA LEU A 262 18.26 -1.43 1.88
C LEU A 262 19.44 -0.46 1.78
N ASP A 263 19.44 0.37 0.73
CA ASP A 263 20.47 1.37 0.43
C ASP A 263 21.91 0.79 0.38
N GLY A 264 22.08 -0.35 -0.30
CA GLY A 264 23.34 -1.07 -0.46
C GLY A 264 23.63 -2.08 0.66
N LYS A 265 22.78 -2.16 1.68
CA LYS A 265 22.86 -3.19 2.73
C LYS A 265 21.89 -4.32 2.42
N ILE A 266 22.44 -5.44 1.96
CA ILE A 266 21.66 -6.66 1.75
C ILE A 266 21.23 -7.27 3.10
N ARG A 267 19.94 -7.58 3.22
CA ARG A 267 19.32 -8.27 4.35
C ARG A 267 18.67 -9.57 3.88
N THR A 268 18.64 -10.59 4.73
CA THR A 268 17.77 -11.75 4.52
C THR A 268 16.63 -11.73 5.53
N VAL A 269 15.42 -12.03 5.06
CA VAL A 269 14.23 -12.15 5.90
C VAL A 269 13.49 -13.42 5.50
N LYS A 270 13.18 -14.26 6.48
CA LYS A 270 12.30 -15.42 6.31
C LYS A 270 11.25 -15.39 7.42
N ILE A 271 9.99 -15.57 7.05
CA ILE A 271 8.86 -15.66 7.98
C ILE A 271 8.23 -17.01 7.78
N GLU A 272 8.14 -17.80 8.82
CA GLU A 272 7.51 -19.13 8.80
C GLU A 272 6.42 -19.15 9.87
N GLN A 273 5.30 -19.78 9.56
CA GLN A 273 4.19 -19.98 10.47
C GLN A 273 4.04 -21.46 10.84
N ASP A 274 3.81 -21.74 12.12
CA ASP A 274 3.43 -23.07 12.59
C ASP A 274 1.93 -23.09 12.88
N ILE A 275 1.18 -23.77 12.02
CA ILE A 275 -0.28 -23.87 12.08
C ILE A 275 -0.64 -25.30 12.50
N ASP A 276 -1.49 -25.43 13.52
CA ASP A 276 -1.91 -26.72 14.06
C ASP A 276 -2.98 -27.42 13.20
N GLU A 277 -3.41 -28.60 13.66
CA GLU A 277 -4.45 -29.41 12.99
C GLU A 277 -5.84 -28.74 12.94
N TYR A 278 -6.05 -27.69 13.73
CA TYR A 278 -7.29 -26.90 13.79
C TYR A 278 -7.19 -25.59 12.99
N LEU A 279 -6.12 -25.43 12.19
CA LEU A 279 -5.83 -24.23 11.41
C LEU A 279 -5.55 -22.99 12.29
N MET A 280 -5.05 -23.21 13.50
CA MET A 280 -4.67 -22.15 14.43
C MET A 280 -3.15 -22.00 14.47
N LEU A 281 -2.69 -20.76 14.25
CA LEU A 281 -1.30 -20.36 14.40
C LEU A 281 -0.86 -20.52 15.86
N GLN A 282 0.23 -21.26 16.07
CA GLN A 282 0.85 -21.47 17.38
C GLN A 282 2.09 -20.58 17.54
N GLU A 283 2.90 -20.48 16.49
CA GLU A 283 4.16 -19.75 16.53
C GLU A 283 4.48 -19.09 15.19
N ILE A 284 5.10 -17.91 15.26
CA ILE A 284 5.75 -17.26 14.12
C ILE A 284 7.25 -17.31 14.33
N ASN A 285 7.95 -17.81 13.32
CA ASN A 285 9.39 -17.90 13.27
C ASN A 285 9.92 -16.85 12.27
N VAL A 286 10.59 -15.82 12.79
CA VAL A 286 11.19 -14.76 11.98
C VAL A 286 12.70 -14.91 12.00
N THR A 287 13.29 -15.17 10.84
CA THR A 287 14.75 -15.24 10.69
C THR A 287 15.24 -14.02 9.92
N ILE A 288 16.09 -13.21 10.56
CA ILE A 288 16.68 -12.00 9.97
C ILE A 288 18.20 -12.15 9.97
N ASP A 289 18.82 -12.12 8.79
CA ASP A 289 20.27 -12.33 8.60
C ASP A 289 20.78 -13.60 9.29
N GLY A 290 19.99 -14.68 9.25
CA GLY A 290 20.30 -15.97 9.88
C GLY A 290 20.05 -16.05 11.40
N GLU A 291 19.66 -14.94 12.04
CA GLU A 291 19.24 -14.95 13.45
C GLU A 291 17.74 -15.20 13.56
N LYS A 292 17.37 -16.32 14.19
CA LYS A 292 15.99 -16.75 14.36
C LYS A 292 15.40 -16.25 15.68
N SER A 293 14.20 -15.67 15.60
CA SER A 293 13.33 -15.32 16.72
C SER A 293 12.00 -16.07 16.57
N THR A 294 11.46 -16.55 17.69
CA THR A 294 10.18 -17.26 17.74
C THR A 294 9.23 -16.47 18.62
N TYR A 295 8.00 -16.27 18.14
CA TYR A 295 6.93 -15.58 18.83
C TYR A 295 5.75 -16.52 18.96
N GLU A 296 5.38 -16.86 20.19
CA GLU A 296 4.16 -17.62 20.48
C GLU A 296 2.94 -16.75 20.17
N GLU A 297 1.94 -17.35 19.53
CA GLU A 297 0.66 -16.73 19.21
C GLU A 297 -0.47 -17.62 19.72
N ASP A 298 -1.47 -17.00 20.34
CA ASP A 298 -2.68 -17.70 20.78
C ASP A 298 -3.84 -17.23 19.90
N ALA A 299 -4.54 -18.18 19.28
CA ALA A 299 -5.82 -17.97 18.60
C ALA A 299 -5.81 -17.13 17.29
N SER A 300 -4.65 -16.99 16.62
CA SER A 300 -4.61 -16.42 15.26
C SER A 300 -4.86 -17.49 14.18
N TYR A 301 -5.45 -17.09 13.05
CA TYR A 301 -5.61 -17.89 11.84
C TYR A 301 -4.39 -17.86 10.90
N GLY A 302 -3.32 -17.15 11.28
CA GLY A 302 -2.11 -17.03 10.48
C GLY A 302 -1.84 -15.62 9.98
N ILE A 303 -0.80 -15.52 9.15
CA ILE A 303 -0.33 -14.26 8.58
C ILE A 303 -1.12 -13.94 7.31
N SER A 304 -1.69 -12.74 7.25
CA SER A 304 -2.36 -12.25 6.04
C SER A 304 -1.43 -11.51 5.10
N LYS A 305 -0.54 -10.68 5.66
CA LYS A 305 0.39 -9.82 4.91
C LYS A 305 1.66 -9.59 5.70
N ALA A 306 2.77 -9.47 4.99
CA ALA A 306 4.05 -9.04 5.55
C ALA A 306 4.67 -7.95 4.68
N SER A 307 5.15 -6.87 5.29
CA SER A 307 5.74 -5.73 4.57
C SER A 307 7.04 -5.27 5.21
N VAL A 308 8.02 -4.94 4.37
CA VAL A 308 9.25 -4.28 4.78
C VAL A 308 9.05 -2.78 4.64
N VAL A 309 9.37 -2.04 5.69
CA VAL A 309 9.11 -0.60 5.80
C VAL A 309 10.42 0.12 6.10
N LYS A 310 10.96 0.83 5.10
CA LYS A 310 12.20 1.63 5.21
C LYS A 310 11.86 3.07 5.53
N LYS A 311 12.33 3.56 6.68
CA LYS A 311 12.16 4.95 7.13
C LYS A 311 13.49 5.57 7.59
N GLY A 312 14.01 6.50 6.81
CA GLY A 312 15.35 7.05 6.99
C GLY A 312 16.38 5.92 6.98
N ASP A 313 17.26 5.89 7.99
CA ASP A 313 18.29 4.85 8.12
C ASP A 313 17.77 3.56 8.80
N ASN A 314 16.48 3.50 9.12
CA ASN A 314 15.86 2.37 9.82
C ASN A 314 14.97 1.57 8.88
N ALA A 315 14.80 0.29 9.21
CA ALA A 315 13.86 -0.56 8.51
C ALA A 315 13.17 -1.52 9.48
N TYR A 316 11.91 -1.79 9.21
CA TYR A 316 11.02 -2.55 10.06
C TYR A 316 10.32 -3.62 9.24
N LEU A 317 9.97 -4.73 9.88
CA LEU A 317 9.09 -5.75 9.35
C LEU A 317 7.73 -5.63 10.03
N TYR A 318 6.68 -5.46 9.24
CA TYR A 318 5.30 -5.43 9.69
C TYR A 318 4.65 -6.74 9.27
N ILE A 319 4.01 -7.44 10.21
CA ILE A 319 3.35 -8.73 9.98
C ILE A 319 1.93 -8.59 10.50
N GLU A 320 0.95 -8.70 9.61
CA GLU A 320 -0.47 -8.69 9.99
C GLU A 320 -0.94 -10.11 10.30
N LEU A 321 -1.64 -10.24 11.43
CA LEU A 321 -2.27 -11.47 11.89
C LEU A 321 -3.78 -11.37 11.80
N GLN A 322 -4.42 -12.49 11.50
CA GLN A 322 -5.88 -12.63 11.43
C GLN A 322 -6.40 -13.40 12.64
N TYR A 323 -7.59 -13.04 13.14
CA TYR A 323 -8.24 -13.65 14.29
C TYR A 323 -9.76 -13.76 14.06
N ASP A 324 -10.45 -14.34 15.04
CA ASP A 324 -11.91 -14.41 15.07
C ASP A 324 -12.60 -13.05 14.93
N ASN A 325 -13.82 -13.10 14.38
CA ASN A 325 -14.68 -11.94 14.16
C ASN A 325 -13.96 -10.82 13.38
N ASP A 326 -13.21 -11.19 12.33
CA ASP A 326 -12.48 -10.25 11.46
C ASP A 326 -11.55 -9.29 12.23
N TYR A 327 -11.03 -9.72 13.38
CA TYR A 327 -10.05 -8.96 14.14
C TYR A 327 -8.66 -9.20 13.56
N ASN A 328 -7.82 -8.16 13.61
CA ASN A 328 -6.45 -8.19 13.14
C ASN A 328 -5.52 -7.53 14.16
N SER A 329 -4.24 -7.87 14.08
CA SER A 329 -3.18 -7.10 14.72
C SER A 329 -1.98 -6.99 13.80
N ILE A 330 -1.13 -6.00 14.01
CA ILE A 330 0.15 -5.90 13.31
C ILE A 330 1.29 -6.00 14.32
N SER A 331 2.12 -7.02 14.13
CA SER A 331 3.42 -7.15 14.78
C SER A 331 4.49 -6.35 14.03
N ILE A 332 5.29 -5.58 14.77
CA ILE A 332 6.34 -4.70 14.24
C ILE A 332 7.68 -5.11 14.84
N ILE A 333 8.63 -5.45 13.98
CA ILE A 333 9.98 -5.90 14.36
C ILE A 333 11.01 -4.98 13.70
N ASP A 334 11.93 -4.44 14.50
CA ASP A 334 13.05 -3.66 13.98
C ASP A 334 14.09 -4.58 13.34
N LEU A 335 14.38 -4.36 12.06
CA LEU A 335 15.34 -5.19 11.34
C LEU A 335 16.76 -4.96 11.88
N ASN A 336 17.13 -3.77 12.35
CA ASN A 336 18.44 -3.49 12.92
C ASN A 336 18.54 -3.91 14.39
N ASN A 337 17.45 -3.84 15.15
CA ASN A 337 17.40 -4.21 16.58
C ASN A 337 16.33 -5.27 16.86
N LYS A 338 16.70 -6.53 16.64
CA LYS A 338 15.80 -7.69 16.60
C LYS A 338 15.27 -8.16 17.98
N SER A 339 15.53 -7.41 19.05
CA SER A 339 15.27 -7.87 20.42
C SER A 339 13.84 -7.67 20.92
N GLU A 340 13.02 -6.87 20.22
CA GLU A 340 11.69 -6.44 20.68
C GLU A 340 10.69 -6.54 19.53
N LYS A 341 9.57 -7.25 19.75
CA LYS A 341 8.35 -7.22 18.94
C LYS A 341 7.40 -6.22 19.59
N LEU A 342 6.92 -5.26 18.80
CA LEU A 342 5.83 -4.37 19.19
C LEU A 342 4.54 -4.82 18.50
N GLU A 343 3.39 -4.48 19.06
CA GLU A 343 2.11 -4.87 18.51
C GLU A 343 1.10 -3.72 18.58
N ILE A 344 0.25 -3.65 17.56
CA ILE A 344 -0.86 -2.73 17.45
C ILE A 344 -2.14 -3.48 17.06
N SER A 345 -3.30 -2.97 17.44
CA SER A 345 -4.60 -3.59 17.16
C SER A 345 -5.20 -3.19 15.81
N GLU A 346 -4.58 -2.23 15.11
CA GLU A 346 -4.96 -1.86 13.76
C GLU A 346 -4.59 -2.94 12.73
N SER A 347 -5.29 -2.94 11.61
CA SER A 347 -5.06 -3.79 10.44
C SER A 347 -4.40 -2.99 9.31
N PHE A 348 -3.87 -3.67 8.30
CA PHE A 348 -3.61 -3.03 7.03
C PHE A 348 -4.93 -2.58 6.41
N ALA A 349 -4.91 -1.39 5.82
CA ALA A 349 -5.99 -0.88 4.99
C ALA A 349 -6.07 -1.63 3.65
N ASP A 350 -7.12 -1.37 2.87
CA ASP A 350 -7.19 -1.86 1.48
C ASP A 350 -6.08 -1.26 0.61
N THR A 351 -5.62 -0.07 0.97
CA THR A 351 -4.44 0.55 0.36
C THR A 351 -3.16 -0.04 0.93
N SER A 352 -2.32 -0.60 0.06
CA SER A 352 -1.00 -1.13 0.40
C SER A 352 -0.11 -0.10 1.12
N LEU A 353 0.63 -0.56 2.14
CA LEU A 353 1.67 0.23 2.80
C LEU A 353 2.88 0.39 1.88
N LEU A 354 2.89 1.47 1.08
CA LEU A 354 4.02 1.79 0.19
C LEU A 354 4.79 3.04 0.61
N ASN A 355 4.12 4.00 1.27
CA ASN A 355 4.71 5.28 1.67
C ASN A 355 4.76 5.41 3.21
N PRO A 356 5.94 5.24 3.83
CA PRO A 356 6.11 5.39 5.29
C PRO A 356 5.83 6.79 5.84
N ASP A 357 5.82 7.84 4.99
CA ASP A 357 5.44 9.20 5.40
C ASP A 357 3.92 9.40 5.54
N GLU A 358 3.13 8.67 4.78
CA GLU A 358 1.66 8.76 4.78
C GLU A 358 1.08 7.44 4.27
N PHE A 359 0.50 6.65 5.17
CA PHE A 359 -0.16 5.38 4.86
C PHE A 359 -1.45 5.22 5.66
N TYR A 360 -2.23 4.21 5.30
CA TYR A 360 -3.52 3.93 5.90
C TYR A 360 -3.45 2.65 6.72
N LEU A 361 -4.08 2.67 7.90
CA LEU A 361 -4.36 1.48 8.68
C LEU A 361 -5.87 1.40 8.95
N GLY A 362 -6.39 0.19 8.90
CA GLY A 362 -7.76 -0.15 9.21
C GLY A 362 -7.96 -0.33 10.72
N ASP A 363 -9.18 -0.08 11.17
CA ASP A 363 -9.64 -0.39 12.53
C ASP A 363 -11.15 -0.63 12.51
N ARG A 364 -11.67 -1.28 13.56
CA ARG A 364 -13.09 -1.51 13.74
C ARG A 364 -13.59 -0.80 15.00
N ILE A 365 -14.64 -0.01 14.84
CA ILE A 365 -15.27 0.76 15.92
C ILE A 365 -16.73 0.37 16.13
N TYR A 366 -17.21 0.63 17.34
CA TYR A 366 -18.60 0.38 17.77
C TYR A 366 -19.22 1.70 18.23
N THR A 367 -19.64 2.54 17.28
CA THR A 367 -20.19 3.87 17.56
C THR A 367 -21.67 3.93 17.21
N ILE A 368 -21.97 4.38 15.99
CA ILE A 368 -23.31 4.46 15.41
C ILE A 368 -23.73 3.13 14.73
N SER A 369 -22.78 2.21 14.58
CA SER A 369 -22.89 0.84 14.11
C SER A 369 -21.58 0.14 14.44
N THR A 370 -21.43 -1.15 14.14
CA THR A 370 -20.11 -1.73 13.88
C THR A 370 -19.60 -1.21 12.54
N LEU A 371 -18.49 -0.50 12.53
CA LEU A 371 -17.91 0.13 11.36
C LEU A 371 -16.43 -0.19 11.24
N GLY A 372 -16.00 -0.58 10.05
CA GLY A 372 -14.63 -0.45 9.58
C GLY A 372 -14.33 1.00 9.26
N ILE A 373 -13.12 1.42 9.64
CA ILE A 373 -12.61 2.76 9.43
C ILE A 373 -11.14 2.69 8.98
N GLU A 374 -10.69 3.73 8.30
CA GLU A 374 -9.28 3.92 7.94
C GLU A 374 -8.75 5.23 8.53
N GLY A 375 -7.60 5.15 9.20
CA GLY A 375 -6.86 6.31 9.70
C GLY A 375 -5.59 6.55 8.88
N ARG A 376 -5.11 7.80 8.87
CA ARG A 376 -3.84 8.17 8.24
C ARG A 376 -2.70 8.21 9.24
N TYR A 377 -1.60 7.57 8.90
CA TYR A 377 -0.45 7.37 9.77
C TYR A 377 0.86 7.70 9.07
N THR A 378 1.88 7.98 9.87
CA THR A 378 3.30 7.98 9.48
C THR A 378 4.07 7.05 10.39
N VAL A 379 5.21 6.53 9.93
CA VAL A 379 6.10 5.72 10.76
C VAL A 379 6.77 6.62 11.79
N GLY A 380 6.50 6.34 13.06
CA GLY A 380 7.07 7.02 14.21
C GLY A 380 8.30 6.34 14.80
N SER A 381 8.53 6.55 16.10
CA SER A 381 9.65 5.97 16.81
C SER A 381 9.56 4.45 16.88
N LYS A 382 10.68 3.74 16.67
CA LYS A 382 10.78 2.27 16.69
C LYS A 382 9.85 1.57 15.67
N GLY A 383 9.46 2.27 14.60
CA GLY A 383 8.53 1.71 13.62
C GLY A 383 7.06 1.79 14.03
N MET A 384 6.70 2.30 15.21
CA MET A 384 5.28 2.40 15.58
C MET A 384 4.54 3.41 14.71
N PRO A 385 3.35 3.08 14.17
CA PRO A 385 2.51 4.05 13.49
C PRO A 385 2.15 5.22 14.41
N LYS A 386 2.23 6.42 13.86
CA LYS A 386 1.81 7.65 14.50
C LYS A 386 0.71 8.27 13.66
N ILE A 387 -0.46 8.45 14.27
CA ILE A 387 -1.58 9.09 13.60
C ILE A 387 -1.23 10.52 13.15
N LEU A 388 -1.58 10.86 11.92
CA LEU A 388 -1.37 12.18 11.34
C LEU A 388 -2.50 13.15 11.72
N GLU A 389 -3.73 12.65 11.76
CA GLU A 389 -4.92 13.41 12.07
C GLU A 389 -5.94 12.54 12.79
N ASN A 390 -6.58 13.07 13.85
CA ASN A 390 -7.64 12.37 14.57
C ASN A 390 -8.97 12.44 13.80
N TYR A 391 -8.97 11.90 12.59
CA TYR A 391 -10.13 11.75 11.72
C TYR A 391 -9.96 10.49 10.90
N TYR A 392 -11.01 9.70 10.84
CA TYR A 392 -11.01 8.39 10.19
C TYR A 392 -12.10 8.38 9.13
N THR A 393 -11.76 7.85 7.96
CA THR A 393 -12.73 7.59 6.89
C THR A 393 -13.51 6.34 7.25
N ILE A 394 -14.84 6.38 7.15
CA ILE A 394 -15.66 5.17 7.34
C ILE A 394 -15.64 4.38 6.03
N THR A 395 -15.21 3.12 6.10
CA THR A 395 -15.12 2.23 4.94
C THR A 395 -16.29 1.25 4.85
N THR A 396 -17.02 1.03 5.95
CA THR A 396 -18.20 0.17 5.93
C THR A 396 -19.33 0.77 5.08
N PRO A 397 -19.83 0.02 4.08
CA PRO A 397 -20.88 0.47 3.18
C PRO A 397 -22.26 0.38 3.83
N ILE A 398 -22.65 1.36 4.64
CA ILE A 398 -23.95 1.35 5.34
C ILE A 398 -24.78 2.60 5.03
N GLN A 399 -26.10 2.43 5.02
CA GLN A 399 -27.07 3.52 4.93
C GLN A 399 -27.99 3.49 6.16
N LEU A 400 -28.17 4.64 6.78
CA LEU A 400 -29.01 4.80 7.96
C LEU A 400 -30.20 5.70 7.66
N THR A 401 -31.38 5.34 8.15
CA THR A 401 -32.59 6.18 8.03
C THR A 401 -32.94 6.76 9.38
N THR A 402 -33.12 8.07 9.46
CA THR A 402 -33.47 8.78 10.70
C THR A 402 -34.89 8.44 11.19
N LYS A 403 -35.01 8.03 12.46
CA LYS A 403 -36.31 7.81 13.15
C LYS A 403 -36.87 9.07 13.79
N ILE A 404 -36.00 10.03 14.07
CA ILE A 404 -36.31 11.32 14.70
C ILE A 404 -35.71 12.46 13.89
N SER A 405 -36.18 13.69 14.11
CA SER A 405 -35.45 14.86 13.63
C SER A 405 -34.18 15.03 14.46
N ILE A 406 -33.06 15.35 13.82
CA ILE A 406 -31.75 15.50 14.47
C ILE A 406 -31.14 16.86 14.13
N LYS A 407 -30.54 17.52 15.13
CA LYS A 407 -29.71 18.72 14.94
C LYS A 407 -28.30 18.31 14.52
N ALA A 408 -27.85 18.89 13.42
CA ALA A 408 -26.53 18.67 12.85
C ALA A 408 -25.85 19.99 12.49
N LYS A 409 -24.61 19.90 12.05
CA LYS A 409 -23.83 21.01 11.50
C LYS A 409 -23.54 20.74 10.05
N LYS A 410 -23.72 21.74 9.18
CA LYS A 410 -23.29 21.64 7.79
C LYS A 410 -21.78 21.83 7.71
N LEU A 411 -21.11 21.02 6.88
CA LEU A 411 -19.67 21.07 6.67
C LEU A 411 -19.31 21.65 5.30
N ASP A 412 -18.15 22.29 5.24
CA ASP A 412 -17.47 22.68 4.00
C ASP A 412 -16.39 21.65 3.66
N GLY A 413 -16.80 20.57 2.97
CA GLY A 413 -15.94 19.44 2.62
C GLY A 413 -15.83 18.36 3.70
N ILE A 414 -15.15 17.25 3.36
CA ILE A 414 -14.89 16.12 4.26
C ILE A 414 -13.95 16.57 5.37
N ASN A 415 -14.27 16.22 6.62
CA ASN A 415 -13.63 16.76 7.81
C ASN A 415 -13.52 18.31 7.81
N GLY A 416 -14.49 18.96 7.15
CA GLY A 416 -14.49 20.39 6.92
C GLY A 416 -14.82 21.21 8.17
N LYS A 417 -14.76 22.53 8.02
CA LYS A 417 -15.26 23.44 9.06
C LYS A 417 -16.79 23.42 9.09
N GLU A 418 -17.35 23.57 10.28
CA GLU A 418 -18.78 23.83 10.44
C GLU A 418 -19.13 25.21 9.90
N VAL A 419 -20.09 25.26 8.97
CA VAL A 419 -20.52 26.50 8.28
C VAL A 419 -21.95 26.92 8.61
N GLY A 420 -22.69 26.12 9.38
CA GLY A 420 -24.03 26.49 9.84
C GLY A 420 -24.76 25.33 10.51
N ASP A 421 -25.91 25.63 11.10
CA ASP A 421 -26.83 24.63 11.64
C ASP A 421 -27.57 23.92 10.49
N TYR A 422 -27.88 22.65 10.68
CA TYR A 422 -28.61 21.82 9.73
C TYR A 422 -29.64 20.95 10.47
N ASP A 423 -30.90 21.04 10.06
CA ASP A 423 -31.99 20.24 10.62
C ASP A 423 -32.27 19.04 9.73
N ILE A 424 -31.98 17.84 10.23
CA ILE A 424 -32.26 16.59 9.52
C ILE A 424 -33.71 16.17 9.83
N PRO A 425 -34.61 16.09 8.84
CA PRO A 425 -35.98 15.62 9.07
C PRO A 425 -36.03 14.11 9.25
N ILE A 426 -37.10 13.63 9.90
CA ILE A 426 -37.42 12.19 10.02
C ILE A 426 -37.49 11.55 8.63
N GLY A 427 -36.96 10.33 8.49
CA GLY A 427 -36.97 9.57 7.24
C GLY A 427 -35.85 9.95 6.27
N SER A 428 -34.93 10.85 6.66
CA SER A 428 -33.74 11.15 5.87
C SER A 428 -32.80 9.94 5.84
N VAL A 429 -32.29 9.64 4.65
CA VAL A 429 -31.25 8.63 4.42
C VAL A 429 -29.88 9.29 4.51
N LEU A 430 -29.01 8.74 5.34
CA LEU A 430 -27.66 9.21 5.60
C LEU A 430 -26.64 8.11 5.33
N VAL A 431 -25.51 8.48 4.75
CA VAL A 431 -24.35 7.59 4.57
C VAL A 431 -23.22 8.10 5.45
N PRO A 432 -22.77 7.36 6.48
CA PRO A 432 -21.61 7.74 7.27
C PRO A 432 -20.36 7.80 6.38
N VAL A 433 -19.53 8.83 6.55
CA VAL A 433 -18.31 9.02 5.74
C VAL A 433 -17.04 9.28 6.56
N GLY A 434 -17.16 9.70 7.82
CA GLY A 434 -16.01 9.80 8.70
C GLY A 434 -16.36 10.11 10.16
N THR A 435 -15.38 10.02 11.04
CA THR A 435 -15.58 10.16 12.49
C THR A 435 -14.25 10.41 13.20
N ASP A 436 -14.31 10.90 14.43
CA ASP A 436 -13.18 10.92 15.37
C ASP A 436 -13.23 9.77 16.39
N LYS A 437 -14.14 8.81 16.20
CA LYS A 437 -14.49 7.68 17.09
C LYS A 437 -15.17 8.06 18.41
N GLU A 438 -15.21 9.34 18.79
CA GLU A 438 -15.57 9.74 20.16
C GLU A 438 -16.69 10.76 20.25
N SER A 439 -16.68 11.80 19.42
CA SER A 439 -17.51 12.99 19.61
C SER A 439 -18.41 13.32 18.42
N PHE A 440 -18.14 12.80 17.22
CA PHE A 440 -19.05 12.96 16.09
C PHE A 440 -18.93 11.86 15.03
N THR A 441 -19.96 11.79 14.18
CA THR A 441 -19.90 11.14 12.88
C THR A 441 -20.35 12.12 11.80
N ASP A 442 -19.60 12.14 10.69
CA ASP A 442 -19.91 12.90 9.48
C ASP A 442 -20.68 12.01 8.51
N TYR A 443 -21.64 12.61 7.82
CA TYR A 443 -22.56 11.94 6.90
C TYR A 443 -22.70 12.70 5.60
N THR A 444 -22.97 11.97 4.52
CA THR A 444 -23.52 12.52 3.29
C THR A 444 -25.03 12.26 3.27
N THR A 445 -25.80 13.29 2.93
CA THR A 445 -27.26 13.21 2.70
C THR A 445 -27.57 12.86 1.24
N SER A 446 -28.81 12.49 0.96
CA SER A 446 -29.26 12.18 -0.42
C SER A 446 -29.15 13.34 -1.41
N ASP A 447 -29.11 14.59 -0.94
CA ASP A 447 -28.88 15.78 -1.76
C ASP A 447 -27.39 16.14 -1.93
N GLY A 448 -26.48 15.31 -1.41
CA GLY A 448 -25.03 15.48 -1.49
C GLY A 448 -24.44 16.44 -0.46
N SER A 449 -25.22 16.95 0.50
CA SER A 449 -24.68 17.77 1.59
C SER A 449 -23.84 16.93 2.55
N LEU A 450 -22.74 17.50 3.02
CA LEU A 450 -21.94 16.95 4.13
C LEU A 450 -22.37 17.59 5.44
N ILE A 451 -22.64 16.75 6.44
CA ILE A 451 -23.11 17.16 7.75
C ILE A 451 -22.40 16.40 8.86
N ARG A 452 -22.28 17.02 10.02
CA ARG A 452 -21.73 16.45 11.26
C ARG A 452 -22.83 16.30 12.30
N ILE A 453 -23.00 15.09 12.81
CA ILE A 453 -23.90 14.81 13.94
C ILE A 453 -23.04 14.57 15.18
N PRO A 454 -23.14 15.44 16.20
CA PRO A 454 -22.48 15.20 17.48
C PRO A 454 -23.02 13.94 18.15
N MET A 455 -22.12 13.16 18.74
CA MET A 455 -22.45 12.00 19.58
C MET A 455 -21.87 12.19 20.99
N GLY A 456 -22.48 11.53 21.95
CA GLY A 456 -22.01 11.50 23.33
C GLY A 456 -21.98 10.09 23.87
N LYS A 457 -21.12 9.81 24.85
CA LYS A 457 -21.09 8.51 25.52
C LYS A 457 -22.37 8.30 26.35
N ALA A 458 -23.08 7.22 26.08
CA ALA A 458 -24.25 6.76 26.81
C ALA A 458 -23.87 5.75 27.91
N SER A 459 -22.83 4.94 27.65
CA SER A 459 -22.24 3.98 28.59
C SER A 459 -20.76 3.78 28.26
N GLU A 460 -20.08 2.87 28.97
CA GLU A 460 -18.68 2.49 28.67
C GLU A 460 -18.49 1.97 27.23
N TYR A 461 -19.54 1.33 26.66
CA TYR A 461 -19.52 0.71 25.33
C TYR A 461 -20.59 1.26 24.38
N GLY A 462 -21.25 2.36 24.74
CA GLY A 462 -22.43 2.84 24.03
C GLY A 462 -22.39 4.34 23.76
N PHE A 463 -22.87 4.72 22.58
CA PHE A 463 -23.03 6.12 22.16
C PHE A 463 -24.50 6.53 22.15
N SER A 464 -24.72 7.84 22.18
CA SER A 464 -26.03 8.47 22.09
C SER A 464 -25.97 9.70 21.19
N ILE A 465 -27.11 10.01 20.58
CA ILE A 465 -27.32 11.24 19.83
C ILE A 465 -28.53 11.95 20.47
N GLU A 466 -28.36 13.21 20.83
CA GLU A 466 -29.35 13.99 21.59
C GLU A 466 -29.88 13.28 22.85
N GLY A 467 -29.02 12.51 23.52
CA GLY A 467 -29.34 11.77 24.74
C GLY A 467 -30.19 10.51 24.53
N LYS A 468 -30.37 10.05 23.29
CA LYS A 468 -31.07 8.81 22.94
C LYS A 468 -30.09 7.77 22.42
N ASN A 469 -30.39 6.49 22.66
CA ASN A 469 -29.60 5.39 22.13
C ASN A 469 -29.61 5.42 20.61
N ILE A 470 -28.53 4.95 19.98
CA ILE A 470 -28.38 4.96 18.52
C ILE A 470 -29.53 4.22 17.81
N GLU A 471 -29.98 3.09 18.34
CA GLU A 471 -31.06 2.28 17.77
C GLU A 471 -32.43 3.00 17.79
N ASP A 472 -32.62 3.97 18.69
CA ASP A 472 -33.83 4.82 18.74
C ASP A 472 -33.74 6.01 17.78
N VAL A 473 -32.54 6.29 17.24
CA VAL A 473 -32.24 7.41 16.36
C VAL A 473 -32.23 6.98 14.89
N PHE A 474 -31.77 5.76 14.60
CA PHE A 474 -31.63 5.24 13.24
C PHE A 474 -32.30 3.87 13.03
N ASP A 475 -32.83 3.66 11.82
CA ASP A 475 -33.00 2.33 11.21
C ASP A 475 -31.77 2.00 10.37
N GLY A 476 -31.46 0.71 10.26
CA GLY A 476 -30.36 0.19 9.43
C GLY A 476 -29.03 -0.01 10.17
N THR A 477 -28.97 0.24 11.48
CA THR A 477 -27.77 0.00 12.30
C THR A 477 -27.51 -1.50 12.45
N ILE A 478 -26.24 -1.89 12.36
CA ILE A 478 -25.79 -3.28 12.51
C ILE A 478 -24.67 -3.31 13.54
N PHE A 479 -24.88 -4.00 14.66
CA PHE A 479 -23.85 -4.27 15.65
C PHE A 479 -23.48 -5.75 15.59
N ALA A 480 -22.27 -6.04 15.11
CA ALA A 480 -21.68 -7.38 15.18
C ALA A 480 -20.99 -7.56 16.54
N GLY A 481 -21.06 -8.77 17.10
CA GLY A 481 -20.45 -9.15 18.38
C GLY A 481 -19.34 -10.16 18.20
#